data_AF-A0A443SQC2-F1
#
_entry.id   AF-A0A443SQC2-F1
#
_cell.length_a   1.000
_cell.length_b   1.000
_cell.length_c   1.000
_cell.angle_alpha   90.00
_cell.angle_beta   90.00
_cell.angle_gamma   90.00
#
_symmetry.space_group_name_H-M   'P 1'
#
loop_
_entity.id
_entity.type
_entity.pdbx_description
1 polymer ?
#
loop_
_entity_poly.entity_id
_entity_poly.type
_entity_poly.pdbx_seq_one_letter_code
_entity_poly.pdbx_strand_id
1 'polypeptide(L)'
;MDEYFAINASFSPLFTVLFYGGTTLALLIIWRIIRYYRTLVLIPVFESNKKHNYNVIDVWSHSVYCSICEDLIADGMYCDFCGICCDKQCVTKADQTLHCKQSSTSISENFECQWIRGNLPLHSVCFVCGEDCGDETSLKDYRCCWCQRAVHEEERCFKKVKKRECDFGHWASCIIPPFAIKTKYIWYNGKRKLIVDSLNEIETSSDWRPLVVITNRKSGNNDGHKILRAFHYLLNPAQVIDLSESPLETALEWCQMLEKYEKNVKVRILIAGGDGTIGWVLNAIEKLKLDPKPLIAILPLGTGNDLSRVLGWGTSFSPDTQMKDVLRNLQTASVTELDRWEVKFSHLRRSFSLPLRAKSLYMNNYFSVGVDALVALNFHQTRESALYRLLGNRILNKFLYLSYGTKDVLERKCSLLNEKIRLFMDGKRIELPQLESIVVLNIPSWGGGANIWSLGHGGDTAPLQLINDQKVEVLGLYSSFHIGQLMIGLSEPLRFGQASIVTIELLDNLPVEVDGEPFLQSPTNISISWCSKASMLVTKDNLLYM
;
A
#
# COMPACT_ATOMS: atom_id res chain seq x y z
N MET A 1 -15.98 -9.38 -78.85
CA MET A 1 -17.43 -9.55 -78.64
C MET A 1 -17.60 -10.40 -77.39
N ASP A 2 -18.01 -9.92 -76.23
CA ASP A 2 -18.49 -8.61 -75.75
C ASP A 2 -18.24 -8.64 -74.23
N GLU A 3 -17.50 -7.69 -73.67
CA GLU A 3 -18.05 -6.58 -72.87
C GLU A 3 -19.22 -6.98 -71.94
N TYR A 4 -18.93 -7.42 -70.71
CA TYR A 4 -19.89 -7.32 -69.61
C TYR A 4 -19.21 -6.89 -68.30
N PHE A 5 -19.32 -5.58 -68.04
CA PHE A 5 -19.44 -4.90 -66.75
C PHE A 5 -18.31 -5.03 -65.71
N ALA A 6 -17.23 -4.28 -65.93
CA ALA A 6 -16.53 -3.65 -64.81
C ALA A 6 -17.35 -2.42 -64.35
N ILE A 7 -18.24 -2.61 -63.38
CA ILE A 7 -18.86 -1.47 -62.67
C ILE A 7 -17.77 -0.85 -61.80
N ASN A 8 -16.99 0.06 -62.38
CA ASN A 8 -16.26 1.05 -61.62
C ASN A 8 -17.28 2.03 -61.06
N ALA A 9 -17.80 1.72 -59.87
CA ALA A 9 -18.57 2.69 -59.08
C ALA A 9 -17.62 3.82 -58.66
N SER A 10 -17.48 4.83 -59.52
CA SER A 10 -16.86 6.10 -59.17
C SER A 10 -17.80 6.84 -58.21
N PHE A 11 -17.67 6.53 -56.92
CA PHE A 11 -18.39 7.25 -55.87
C PHE A 11 -18.08 8.75 -55.99
N SER A 12 -19.12 9.58 -55.88
CA SER A 12 -18.95 11.03 -55.98
C SER A 12 -17.94 11.51 -54.92
N PRO A 13 -17.13 12.55 -55.20
CA PRO A 13 -16.19 13.11 -54.23
C PRO A 13 -16.87 13.45 -52.89
N LEU A 14 -18.14 13.87 -52.95
CA LEU A 14 -18.98 14.14 -51.79
C LEU A 14 -19.27 12.87 -50.97
N PHE A 15 -19.60 11.75 -51.62
CA PHE A 15 -19.84 10.47 -50.93
C PHE A 15 -18.57 9.96 -50.26
N THR A 16 -17.43 10.05 -50.95
CA THR A 16 -16.11 9.69 -50.43
C THR A 16 -15.77 10.53 -49.19
N VAL A 17 -15.92 11.85 -49.25
CA VAL A 17 -15.65 12.74 -48.10
C VAL A 17 -16.61 12.48 -46.93
N LEU A 18 -17.89 12.25 -47.18
CA LEU A 18 -18.88 11.95 -46.14
C LEU A 18 -18.62 10.58 -45.49
N PHE A 19 -18.24 9.57 -46.27
CA PHE A 19 -17.95 8.23 -45.77
C PHE A 19 -16.65 8.20 -44.95
N TYR A 20 -15.55 8.75 -45.48
CA TYR A 20 -14.27 8.82 -44.75
C TYR A 20 -14.35 9.79 -43.55
N GLY A 21 -15.07 10.91 -43.68
CA GLY A 21 -15.33 11.83 -42.57
C GLY A 21 -16.19 11.20 -41.47
N GLY A 22 -17.26 10.50 -41.83
CA GLY A 22 -18.15 9.81 -40.90
C GLY A 22 -17.47 8.65 -40.17
N THR A 23 -16.69 7.83 -40.88
CA THR A 23 -15.90 6.74 -40.29
C THR A 23 -14.80 7.26 -39.36
N THR A 24 -14.09 8.33 -39.74
CA THR A 24 -13.08 8.95 -38.87
C THR A 24 -13.71 9.52 -37.59
N LEU A 25 -14.86 10.19 -37.70
CA LEU A 25 -15.60 10.69 -36.54
C LEU A 25 -16.09 9.55 -35.64
N ALA A 26 -16.63 8.47 -36.21
CA ALA A 26 -17.05 7.29 -35.46
C ALA A 26 -15.87 6.62 -34.73
N LEU A 27 -14.71 6.48 -35.39
CA LEU A 27 -13.49 5.95 -34.77
C LEU A 27 -12.97 6.87 -33.65
N LEU A 28 -13.05 8.19 -33.80
CA LEU A 28 -12.70 9.14 -32.74
C LEU A 28 -13.66 9.09 -31.55
N ILE A 29 -14.96 8.91 -31.79
CA ILE A 29 -15.97 8.73 -30.74
C ILE A 29 -15.72 7.41 -30.02
N ILE A 30 -15.54 6.31 -30.76
CA ILE A 30 -15.22 4.99 -30.20
C ILE A 30 -13.91 5.06 -29.40
N TRP A 31 -12.87 5.71 -29.94
CA TRP A 31 -11.60 5.91 -29.25
C TRP A 31 -11.77 6.75 -27.98
N ARG A 32 -12.56 7.83 -28.01
CA ARG A 32 -12.91 8.63 -26.82
C ARG A 32 -13.67 7.82 -25.79
N ILE A 33 -14.63 7.00 -26.21
CA ILE A 33 -15.41 6.12 -25.33
C ILE A 33 -14.50 5.05 -24.71
N ILE A 34 -13.68 4.36 -25.51
CA ILE A 34 -12.69 3.39 -25.03
C ILE A 34 -11.69 4.05 -24.07
N ARG A 35 -11.19 5.24 -24.42
CA ARG A 35 -10.28 6.01 -23.58
C ARG A 35 -10.95 6.40 -22.26
N TYR A 36 -12.18 6.90 -22.31
CA TYR A 36 -12.99 7.26 -21.14
C TYR A 36 -13.17 6.06 -20.20
N TYR A 37 -13.58 4.89 -20.73
CA TYR A 37 -13.72 3.67 -19.94
C TYR A 37 -12.39 3.11 -19.44
N ARG A 38 -11.28 3.30 -20.17
CA ARG A 38 -9.93 2.93 -19.72
C ARG A 38 -9.39 3.83 -18.60
N THR A 39 -9.85 5.07 -18.53
CA THR A 39 -9.45 6.03 -17.48
C THR A 39 -10.47 6.14 -16.35
N LEU A 40 -11.57 5.37 -16.41
CA LEU A 40 -12.60 5.41 -15.38
C LEU A 40 -12.06 4.74 -14.12
N VAL A 41 -11.79 5.56 -13.11
CA VAL A 41 -11.45 5.10 -11.76
C VAL A 41 -12.76 4.79 -11.05
N LEU A 42 -12.91 3.57 -10.56
CA LEU A 42 -14.20 3.05 -10.10
C LEU A 42 -14.02 2.26 -8.82
N ILE A 43 -14.76 2.63 -7.78
CA ILE A 43 -14.80 1.87 -6.54
C ILE A 43 -15.85 0.76 -6.69
N PRO A 44 -15.45 -0.52 -6.73
CA PRO A 44 -16.40 -1.63 -6.82
C PRO A 44 -17.18 -1.78 -5.51
N VAL A 45 -18.45 -2.14 -5.61
CA VAL A 45 -19.29 -2.48 -4.46
C VAL A 45 -19.71 -3.94 -4.56
N PHE A 46 -19.54 -4.66 -3.45
CA PHE A 46 -19.93 -6.06 -3.39
C PHE A 46 -21.44 -6.23 -3.28
N GLU A 47 -21.99 -7.15 -4.07
CA GLU A 47 -23.42 -7.45 -4.11
C GLU A 47 -23.80 -8.43 -2.99
N SER A 48 -23.97 -7.92 -1.78
CA SER A 48 -24.17 -8.71 -0.56
C SER A 48 -25.41 -9.61 -0.54
N ASN A 49 -26.39 -9.34 -1.42
CA ASN A 49 -27.63 -10.13 -1.53
C ASN A 49 -27.52 -11.32 -2.48
N LYS A 50 -26.46 -11.42 -3.28
CA LYS A 50 -26.33 -12.47 -4.31
C LYS A 50 -25.40 -13.59 -3.92
N LYS A 51 -24.37 -13.28 -3.13
CA LYS A 51 -23.32 -14.24 -2.76
C LYS A 51 -22.53 -13.75 -1.56
N HIS A 52 -21.76 -14.65 -0.97
CA HIS A 52 -20.73 -14.34 0.01
C HIS A 52 -19.33 -14.34 -0.63
N ASN A 53 -18.39 -13.62 0.00
CA ASN A 53 -16.99 -13.60 -0.44
C ASN A 53 -16.20 -14.71 0.26
N TYR A 54 -16.38 -15.95 -0.23
CA TYR A 54 -15.76 -17.12 0.39
C TYR A 54 -14.28 -17.29 0.04
N ASN A 55 -13.52 -17.76 1.02
CA ASN A 55 -12.22 -18.39 0.83
C ASN A 55 -12.22 -19.79 1.46
N VAL A 56 -11.41 -20.67 0.91
CA VAL A 56 -11.18 -22.01 1.48
C VAL A 56 -10.33 -21.85 2.74
N ILE A 57 -10.68 -22.58 3.80
CA ILE A 57 -9.87 -22.69 5.01
C ILE A 57 -9.58 -24.16 5.26
N ASP A 58 -8.30 -24.51 5.16
CA ASP A 58 -7.84 -25.90 5.29
C ASP A 58 -7.56 -26.29 6.75
N VAL A 59 -7.34 -25.31 7.65
CA VAL A 59 -7.07 -25.55 9.08
C VAL A 59 -7.74 -24.48 9.92
N TRP A 60 -8.59 -24.91 10.85
CA TRP A 60 -9.24 -24.06 11.84
C TRP A 60 -8.47 -24.12 13.17
N SER A 61 -8.36 -22.99 13.87
CA SER A 61 -7.71 -22.93 15.19
C SER A 61 -8.61 -23.42 16.32
N HIS A 62 -9.90 -23.63 16.05
CA HIS A 62 -10.93 -24.09 16.99
C HIS A 62 -12.05 -24.79 16.19
N SER A 63 -12.99 -25.43 16.88
CA SER A 63 -14.20 -25.99 16.26
C SER A 63 -14.98 -24.90 15.52
N VAL A 64 -15.40 -25.19 14.28
CA VAL A 64 -16.22 -24.29 13.46
C VAL A 64 -17.36 -25.07 12.87
N TYR A 65 -18.56 -24.50 12.92
CA TYR A 65 -19.79 -25.16 12.51
C TYR A 65 -20.38 -24.52 11.26
N CYS A 66 -20.98 -25.33 10.40
CA CYS A 66 -21.64 -24.87 9.19
C CYS A 66 -22.89 -24.05 9.54
N SER A 67 -22.98 -22.82 9.02
CA SER A 67 -24.12 -21.94 9.24
C SER A 67 -25.44 -22.42 8.60
N ILE A 68 -25.44 -23.59 7.94
CA ILE A 68 -26.60 -24.16 7.24
C ILE A 68 -27.03 -25.53 7.78
N CYS A 69 -26.11 -26.50 7.87
CA CYS A 69 -26.41 -27.81 8.44
C CYS A 69 -26.05 -27.94 9.91
N GLU A 70 -25.35 -26.95 10.48
CA GLU A 70 -24.92 -26.89 11.88
C GLU A 70 -23.92 -28.00 12.29
N ASP A 71 -23.43 -28.77 11.32
CA ASP A 71 -22.39 -29.78 11.53
C ASP A 71 -21.00 -29.14 11.66
N LEU A 72 -20.09 -29.86 12.32
CA LEU A 72 -18.69 -29.48 12.47
C LEU A 72 -17.98 -29.52 11.10
N ILE A 73 -17.38 -28.40 10.71
CA ILE A 73 -16.62 -28.26 9.46
C ILE A 73 -15.21 -28.80 9.67
N ALA A 74 -14.83 -29.80 8.87
CA ALA A 74 -13.45 -30.25 8.75
C ALA A 74 -12.68 -29.43 7.68
N ASP A 75 -13.28 -29.26 6.51
CA ASP A 75 -12.78 -28.46 5.38
C ASP A 75 -13.97 -27.74 4.75
N GLY A 76 -13.89 -26.41 4.67
CA GLY A 76 -15.02 -25.61 4.27
C GLY A 76 -14.66 -24.21 3.81
N MET A 77 -15.69 -23.41 3.65
CA MET A 77 -15.64 -22.06 3.12
C MET A 77 -15.90 -21.05 4.24
N TYR A 78 -15.09 -20.00 4.29
CA TYR A 78 -15.26 -18.87 5.21
C TYR A 78 -15.50 -17.59 4.43
N CYS A 79 -16.55 -16.85 4.76
CA CYS A 79 -16.76 -15.55 4.17
C CYS A 79 -15.93 -14.46 4.87
N ASP A 80 -15.03 -13.82 4.13
CA ASP A 80 -14.17 -12.74 4.65
C ASP A 80 -14.95 -11.53 5.19
N PHE A 81 -16.19 -11.34 4.75
CA PHE A 81 -16.93 -10.11 5.02
C PHE A 81 -17.83 -10.28 6.24
N CYS A 82 -18.70 -11.29 6.23
CA CYS A 82 -19.67 -11.52 7.30
C CYS A 82 -19.21 -12.56 8.32
N GLY A 83 -18.21 -13.40 8.02
CA GLY A 83 -17.74 -14.47 8.90
C GLY A 83 -18.61 -15.74 8.89
N ILE A 84 -19.55 -15.88 7.95
CA ILE A 84 -20.29 -17.14 7.77
C ILE A 84 -19.33 -18.25 7.34
N CYS A 85 -19.50 -19.43 7.93
CA CYS A 85 -18.74 -20.63 7.61
C CYS A 85 -19.70 -21.67 7.03
N CYS A 86 -19.32 -22.34 5.94
CA CYS A 86 -20.17 -23.34 5.31
C CYS A 86 -19.34 -24.53 4.80
N ASP A 87 -19.89 -25.73 4.91
CA ASP A 87 -19.38 -26.86 4.14
C ASP A 87 -19.49 -26.57 2.65
N LYS A 88 -18.59 -27.17 1.86
CA LYS A 88 -18.55 -27.01 0.40
C LYS A 88 -19.91 -27.28 -0.26
N GLN A 89 -20.66 -28.26 0.24
CA GLN A 89 -22.00 -28.61 -0.24
C GLN A 89 -23.09 -27.60 0.14
N CYS A 90 -22.89 -26.82 1.20
CA CYS A 90 -23.87 -25.87 1.72
C CYS A 90 -23.75 -24.46 1.14
N VAL A 91 -22.66 -24.15 0.42
CA VAL A 91 -22.36 -22.83 -0.16
C VAL A 91 -23.54 -22.25 -0.94
N THR A 92 -24.10 -23.01 -1.88
CA THR A 92 -25.22 -22.53 -2.72
C THR A 92 -26.46 -22.22 -1.89
N LYS A 93 -26.77 -23.06 -0.89
CA LYS A 93 -27.90 -22.83 0.00
C LYS A 93 -27.66 -21.61 0.91
N ALA A 94 -26.43 -21.39 1.34
CA ALA A 94 -26.04 -20.21 2.10
C ALA A 94 -26.19 -18.91 1.30
N ASP A 95 -25.73 -18.87 0.05
CA ASP A 95 -25.92 -17.72 -0.85
C ASP A 95 -27.40 -17.38 -1.08
N GLN A 96 -28.30 -18.39 -1.03
CA GLN A 96 -29.74 -18.20 -1.22
C GLN A 96 -30.50 -17.80 0.05
N THR A 97 -30.02 -18.18 1.23
CA THR A 97 -30.78 -18.07 2.49
C THR A 97 -30.21 -17.06 3.47
N LEU A 98 -28.92 -16.74 3.39
CA LEU A 98 -28.23 -15.83 4.28
C LEU A 98 -27.68 -14.64 3.50
N HIS A 99 -27.91 -13.43 4.01
CA HIS A 99 -27.35 -12.22 3.43
C HIS A 99 -25.91 -11.97 3.92
N CYS A 100 -25.01 -11.65 2.99
CA CYS A 100 -23.65 -11.24 3.31
C CYS A 100 -23.62 -9.81 3.88
N LYS A 101 -22.47 -9.38 4.41
CA LYS A 101 -22.27 -8.05 5.00
C LYS A 101 -22.58 -6.95 3.97
N GLN A 102 -23.57 -6.12 4.27
CA GLN A 102 -24.14 -5.17 3.30
C GLN A 102 -23.21 -3.99 3.00
N SER A 103 -22.57 -3.93 1.82
CA SER A 103 -21.62 -2.86 1.50
C SER A 103 -22.27 -1.50 1.15
N SER A 104 -23.52 -1.50 0.71
CA SER A 104 -24.30 -0.28 0.47
C SER A 104 -25.79 -0.51 0.74
N THR A 105 -26.52 0.56 1.09
CA THR A 105 -27.98 0.51 1.23
C THR A 105 -28.62 1.84 0.84
N SER A 106 -29.84 1.77 0.29
CA SER A 106 -30.67 2.95 0.04
C SER A 106 -31.44 3.39 1.29
N ILE A 107 -31.43 2.59 2.36
CA ILE A 107 -32.14 2.86 3.61
C ILE A 107 -31.24 3.72 4.49
N SER A 108 -31.54 5.02 4.59
CA SER A 108 -30.77 5.99 5.40
C SER A 108 -31.18 6.04 6.87
N GLU A 109 -32.44 5.69 7.19
CA GLU A 109 -32.96 5.72 8.56
C GLU A 109 -32.94 4.33 9.18
N ASN A 110 -32.52 4.24 10.45
CA ASN A 110 -32.57 3.05 11.29
C ASN A 110 -31.82 1.83 10.73
N PHE A 111 -30.53 1.99 10.41
CA PHE A 111 -29.67 0.88 9.98
C PHE A 111 -29.51 -0.15 11.11
N GLU A 112 -30.30 -1.22 11.07
CA GLU A 112 -30.30 -2.28 12.09
C GLU A 112 -29.00 -3.10 12.10
N CYS A 113 -28.65 -3.63 13.28
CA CYS A 113 -27.56 -4.59 13.42
C CYS A 113 -27.79 -5.82 12.53
N GLN A 114 -26.84 -6.10 11.63
CA GLN A 114 -26.83 -7.34 10.85
C GLN A 114 -26.21 -8.48 11.67
N TRP A 115 -27.06 -9.27 12.32
CA TRP A 115 -26.67 -10.39 13.19
C TRP A 115 -26.32 -11.65 12.40
N ILE A 116 -25.18 -12.26 12.72
CA ILE A 116 -24.68 -13.53 12.19
C ILE A 116 -24.65 -14.53 13.35
N ARG A 117 -25.23 -15.72 13.16
CA ARG A 117 -25.31 -16.75 14.20
C ARG A 117 -24.03 -17.58 14.27
N GLY A 118 -23.54 -17.83 15.48
CA GLY A 118 -22.47 -18.77 15.78
C GLY A 118 -21.09 -18.41 15.25
N ASN A 119 -20.14 -19.33 15.47
CA ASN A 119 -18.72 -19.17 15.17
C ASN A 119 -18.14 -17.86 15.74
N LEU A 120 -18.55 -17.54 16.97
CA LEU A 120 -18.08 -16.35 17.66
C LEU A 120 -16.57 -16.48 17.95
N PRO A 121 -15.81 -15.38 17.91
CA PRO A 121 -14.44 -15.39 18.39
C PRO A 121 -14.34 -15.91 19.83
N LEU A 122 -13.26 -16.63 20.15
CA LEU A 122 -12.99 -17.10 21.51
C LEU A 122 -13.02 -15.93 22.50
N HIS A 123 -13.56 -16.20 23.70
CA HIS A 123 -13.75 -15.20 24.76
C HIS A 123 -14.64 -14.02 24.35
N SER A 124 -15.62 -14.27 23.48
CA SER A 124 -16.67 -13.27 23.22
C SER A 124 -17.50 -13.08 24.48
N VAL A 125 -17.90 -11.84 24.75
CA VAL A 125 -18.71 -11.49 25.92
C VAL A 125 -20.03 -10.88 25.45
N CYS A 126 -21.12 -11.27 26.10
CA CYS A 126 -22.45 -10.77 25.81
C CYS A 126 -22.56 -9.28 26.10
N PHE A 127 -22.95 -8.50 25.09
CA PHE A 127 -23.19 -7.07 25.25
C PHE A 127 -24.33 -6.74 26.23
N VAL A 128 -25.27 -7.67 26.46
CA VAL A 128 -26.47 -7.41 27.28
C VAL A 128 -26.25 -7.78 28.74
N CYS A 129 -25.71 -8.96 29.03
CA CYS A 129 -25.55 -9.45 30.40
C CYS A 129 -24.10 -9.43 30.92
N GLY A 130 -23.10 -9.28 30.05
CA GLY A 130 -21.68 -9.29 30.45
C GLY A 130 -21.08 -10.67 30.67
N GLU A 131 -21.83 -11.75 30.44
CA GLU A 131 -21.34 -13.13 30.57
C GLU A 131 -20.76 -13.66 29.24
N ASP A 132 -19.92 -14.70 29.30
CA ASP A 132 -19.27 -15.30 28.13
C ASP A 132 -20.29 -15.84 27.10
N CYS A 133 -20.03 -15.55 25.82
CA CYS A 133 -20.78 -16.01 24.65
C CYS A 133 -19.97 -17.01 23.82
N GLY A 134 -20.70 -17.83 23.07
CA GLY A 134 -20.17 -18.85 22.18
C GLY A 134 -20.10 -20.23 22.84
N ASP A 135 -19.88 -21.23 22.01
CA ASP A 135 -19.61 -22.62 22.39
C ASP A 135 -18.53 -23.17 21.47
N GLU A 136 -17.73 -24.08 21.98
CA GLU A 136 -16.85 -24.90 21.14
C GLU A 136 -17.57 -26.17 20.64
N THR A 137 -18.77 -26.46 21.14
CA THR A 137 -19.52 -27.70 20.86
C THR A 137 -20.70 -27.54 19.91
N SER A 138 -21.16 -26.31 19.63
CA SER A 138 -22.34 -26.06 18.80
C SER A 138 -22.37 -24.65 18.20
N LEU A 139 -23.19 -24.48 17.15
CA LEU A 139 -23.48 -23.18 16.56
C LEU A 139 -24.56 -22.45 17.38
N LYS A 140 -24.14 -21.56 18.29
CA LYS A 140 -25.06 -20.75 19.11
C LYS A 140 -24.63 -19.29 19.22
N ASP A 141 -25.53 -18.45 19.74
CA ASP A 141 -25.34 -17.02 19.94
C ASP A 141 -25.18 -16.22 18.65
N TYR A 142 -25.15 -14.90 18.76
CA TYR A 142 -25.12 -13.98 17.61
C TYR A 142 -24.02 -12.95 17.74
N ARG A 143 -23.44 -12.56 16.60
CA ARG A 143 -22.52 -11.42 16.47
C ARG A 143 -22.98 -10.49 15.36
N CYS A 144 -22.98 -9.19 15.60
CA CYS A 144 -23.20 -8.23 14.53
C CYS A 144 -21.95 -8.08 13.64
N CYS A 145 -22.08 -8.22 12.32
CA CYS A 145 -20.95 -8.12 11.39
C CYS A 145 -20.42 -6.68 11.17
N TRP A 146 -21.09 -5.67 11.74
CA TRP A 146 -20.66 -4.28 11.76
C TRP A 146 -20.07 -3.89 13.11
N CYS A 147 -20.90 -3.78 14.15
CA CYS A 147 -20.43 -3.32 15.46
C CYS A 147 -19.65 -4.37 16.27
N GLN A 148 -19.54 -5.60 15.76
CA GLN A 148 -18.78 -6.72 16.37
C GLN A 148 -19.27 -7.19 17.74
N ARG A 149 -20.38 -6.65 18.26
CA ARG A 149 -20.96 -7.08 19.53
C ARG A 149 -21.49 -8.50 19.43
N ALA A 150 -21.23 -9.30 20.46
CA ALA A 150 -21.78 -10.64 20.66
C ALA A 150 -22.96 -10.59 21.65
N VAL A 151 -23.95 -11.46 21.45
CA VAL A 151 -25.17 -11.53 22.27
C VAL A 151 -25.64 -12.97 22.34
N HIS A 152 -26.10 -13.43 23.52
CA HIS A 152 -26.68 -14.76 23.66
C HIS A 152 -27.96 -14.90 22.85
N GLU A 153 -28.18 -16.07 22.26
CA GLU A 153 -29.41 -16.36 21.50
C GLU A 153 -30.68 -16.42 22.37
N GLU A 154 -30.50 -16.57 23.68
CA GLU A 154 -31.55 -16.63 24.70
C GLU A 154 -32.47 -15.40 24.69
N GLU A 155 -33.77 -15.60 24.98
CA GLU A 155 -34.78 -14.53 24.95
C GLU A 155 -34.42 -13.30 25.81
N ARG A 156 -33.73 -13.51 26.94
CA ARG A 156 -33.33 -12.43 27.86
C ARG A 156 -32.33 -11.44 27.24
N CYS A 157 -31.58 -11.88 26.23
CA CYS A 157 -30.50 -11.13 25.59
C CYS A 157 -30.89 -10.71 24.17
N PHE A 158 -31.05 -11.66 23.24
CA PHE A 158 -31.22 -11.33 21.82
C PHE A 158 -32.49 -10.53 21.52
N LYS A 159 -33.61 -10.83 22.17
CA LYS A 159 -34.90 -10.15 21.95
C LYS A 159 -34.83 -8.65 22.21
N LYS A 160 -33.97 -8.21 23.15
CA LYS A 160 -33.77 -6.80 23.50
C LYS A 160 -33.01 -6.01 22.43
N VAL A 161 -32.22 -6.69 21.60
CA VAL A 161 -31.28 -6.06 20.66
C VAL A 161 -31.47 -6.49 19.21
N LYS A 162 -32.41 -7.40 18.93
CA LYS A 162 -32.69 -7.92 17.59
C LYS A 162 -32.91 -6.82 16.54
N LYS A 163 -33.68 -5.77 16.89
CA LYS A 163 -33.96 -4.60 16.04
C LYS A 163 -33.18 -3.35 16.45
N ARG A 164 -32.05 -3.53 17.13
CA ARG A 164 -31.23 -2.41 17.57
C ARG A 164 -30.56 -1.77 16.35
N GLU A 165 -30.56 -0.44 16.30
CA GLU A 165 -29.74 0.32 15.37
C GLU A 165 -28.25 0.11 15.63
N CYS A 166 -27.50 -0.08 14.56
CA CYS A 166 -26.07 -0.32 14.61
C CYS A 166 -25.32 1.01 14.64
N ASP A 167 -24.66 1.27 15.76
CA ASP A 167 -23.75 2.41 15.96
C ASP A 167 -22.32 2.14 15.43
N PHE A 168 -22.12 1.04 14.69
CA PHE A 168 -20.82 0.56 14.19
C PHE A 168 -19.75 0.22 15.26
N GLY A 169 -20.12 0.32 16.55
CA GLY A 169 -19.29 -0.10 17.67
C GLY A 169 -17.97 0.67 17.78
N HIS A 170 -16.94 -0.02 18.29
CA HIS A 170 -15.66 0.59 18.64
C HIS A 170 -14.90 1.21 17.45
N TRP A 171 -15.16 0.74 16.23
CA TRP A 171 -14.48 1.19 15.01
C TRP A 171 -15.31 2.15 14.16
N ALA A 172 -16.41 2.68 14.70
CA ALA A 172 -17.34 3.56 13.99
C ALA A 172 -16.65 4.73 13.28
N SER A 173 -15.67 5.36 13.93
CA SER A 173 -14.92 6.49 13.37
C SER A 173 -14.18 6.15 12.07
N CYS A 174 -13.85 4.89 11.83
CA CYS A 174 -13.08 4.44 10.66
C CYS A 174 -13.97 3.92 9.52
N ILE A 175 -15.25 3.64 9.79
CA ILE A 175 -16.15 2.96 8.86
C ILE A 175 -16.86 4.01 7.99
N ILE A 176 -16.94 3.76 6.69
CA ILE A 176 -17.86 4.43 5.78
C ILE A 176 -19.18 3.65 5.84
N PRO A 177 -20.25 4.21 6.43
CA PRO A 177 -21.50 3.50 6.63
C PRO A 177 -22.10 3.03 5.30
N PRO A 178 -22.74 1.85 5.22
CA PRO A 178 -23.40 1.38 4.00
C PRO A 178 -24.45 2.35 3.45
N PHE A 179 -25.16 3.03 4.35
CA PHE A 179 -26.20 4.00 3.99
C PHE A 179 -25.63 5.31 3.46
N ALA A 180 -24.32 5.56 3.63
CA ALA A 180 -23.65 6.70 3.01
C ALA A 180 -23.38 6.48 1.52
N ILE A 181 -23.43 5.24 1.01
CA ILE A 181 -22.97 4.88 -0.33
C ILE A 181 -24.14 4.74 -1.30
N LYS A 182 -24.24 5.65 -2.28
CA LYS A 182 -25.10 5.47 -3.45
C LYS A 182 -24.37 4.66 -4.52
N THR A 183 -25.08 3.73 -5.13
CA THR A 183 -24.50 2.82 -6.14
C THR A 183 -25.19 2.90 -7.48
N LYS A 184 -24.44 2.67 -8.55
CA LYS A 184 -25.00 2.47 -9.90
C LYS A 184 -24.41 1.23 -10.56
N TYR A 185 -25.16 0.65 -11.47
CA TYR A 185 -24.64 -0.39 -12.36
C TYR A 185 -24.00 0.23 -13.58
N ILE A 186 -22.82 -0.27 -13.94
CA ILE A 186 -22.18 0.05 -15.20
C ILE A 186 -21.85 -1.23 -15.97
N TRP A 187 -21.66 -1.09 -17.27
CA TRP A 187 -21.08 -2.13 -18.11
C TRP A 187 -19.58 -1.90 -18.24
N TYR A 188 -18.78 -2.88 -17.79
CA TYR A 188 -17.33 -2.81 -17.86
C TYR A 188 -16.75 -4.18 -18.21
N ASN A 189 -15.91 -4.26 -19.24
CA ASN A 189 -15.32 -5.49 -19.77
C ASN A 189 -16.35 -6.62 -19.99
N GLY A 190 -17.50 -6.28 -20.59
CA GLY A 190 -18.57 -7.25 -20.90
C GLY A 190 -19.36 -7.76 -19.70
N LYS A 191 -19.12 -7.23 -18.49
CA LYS A 191 -19.86 -7.61 -17.27
C LYS A 191 -20.55 -6.39 -16.67
N ARG A 192 -21.74 -6.60 -16.10
CA ARG A 192 -22.37 -5.61 -15.21
C ARG A 192 -21.60 -5.59 -13.90
N LYS A 193 -21.15 -4.40 -13.48
CA LYS A 193 -20.50 -4.18 -12.19
C LYS A 193 -21.29 -3.15 -11.40
N LEU A 194 -21.47 -3.41 -10.10
CA LEU A 194 -21.98 -2.42 -9.15
C LEU A 194 -20.80 -1.58 -8.66
N ILE A 195 -20.95 -0.26 -8.73
CA ILE A 195 -19.92 0.69 -8.32
C ILE A 195 -20.51 1.76 -7.41
N VAL A 196 -19.65 2.45 -6.67
CA VAL A 196 -20.01 3.69 -6.00
C VAL A 196 -20.28 4.77 -7.07
N ASP A 197 -21.43 5.43 -6.96
CA ASP A 197 -21.80 6.56 -7.80
C ASP A 197 -21.53 7.89 -7.11
N SER A 198 -22.00 8.01 -5.87
CA SER A 198 -21.95 9.22 -5.06
C SER A 198 -22.13 8.87 -3.57
N LEU A 199 -22.02 9.86 -2.69
CA LEU A 199 -22.29 9.71 -1.26
C LEU A 199 -23.58 10.44 -0.86
N ASN A 200 -24.30 9.91 0.14
CA ASN A 200 -25.48 10.51 0.75
C ASN A 200 -25.08 11.46 1.88
N GLU A 201 -25.69 12.65 1.94
CA GLU A 201 -25.66 13.56 3.10
C GLU A 201 -26.18 12.84 4.36
N ILE A 202 -25.31 12.70 5.35
CA ILE A 202 -25.54 12.10 6.67
C ILE A 202 -24.87 12.96 7.75
N GLU A 203 -25.48 13.02 8.94
CA GLU A 203 -24.83 13.65 10.09
C GLU A 203 -23.68 12.75 10.57
N THR A 204 -22.46 13.18 10.30
CA THR A 204 -21.24 12.52 10.78
C THR A 204 -20.82 13.13 12.11
N SER A 205 -20.23 12.31 12.98
CA SER A 205 -19.59 12.80 14.19
C SER A 205 -18.36 13.64 13.85
N SER A 206 -18.06 14.66 14.64
CA SER A 206 -16.84 15.47 14.52
C SER A 206 -15.55 14.64 14.60
N ASP A 207 -15.61 13.43 15.18
CA ASP A 207 -14.48 12.51 15.29
C ASP A 207 -14.40 11.48 14.15
N TRP A 208 -15.23 11.61 13.11
CA TRP A 208 -15.20 10.70 11.97
C TRP A 208 -13.92 10.87 11.15
N ARG A 209 -13.20 9.76 10.99
CA ARG A 209 -11.87 9.68 10.36
C ARG A 209 -11.81 8.41 9.52
N PRO A 210 -12.48 8.41 8.35
CA PRO A 210 -12.65 7.23 7.52
C PRO A 210 -11.29 6.64 7.13
N LEU A 211 -11.20 5.31 7.19
CA LEU A 211 -10.00 4.55 6.90
C LEU A 211 -10.15 3.83 5.55
N VAL A 212 -9.23 4.07 4.64
CA VAL A 212 -9.07 3.28 3.40
C VAL A 212 -7.87 2.37 3.58
N VAL A 213 -8.03 1.08 3.30
CA VAL A 213 -6.94 0.10 3.44
C VAL A 213 -6.48 -0.30 2.05
N ILE A 214 -5.18 -0.20 1.81
CA ILE A 214 -4.54 -0.56 0.56
C ILE A 214 -3.58 -1.71 0.84
N THR A 215 -3.72 -2.80 0.10
CA THR A 215 -2.81 -3.94 0.22
C THR A 215 -2.73 -4.69 -1.09
N ASN A 216 -1.66 -5.45 -1.29
CA ASN A 216 -1.57 -6.43 -2.36
C ASN A 216 -1.66 -7.81 -1.72
N ARG A 217 -2.61 -8.63 -2.18
CA ARG A 217 -2.84 -9.98 -1.65
C ARG A 217 -1.57 -10.86 -1.57
N LYS A 218 -0.60 -10.66 -2.45
CA LYS A 218 0.66 -11.44 -2.51
C LYS A 218 1.79 -10.87 -1.64
N SER A 219 1.60 -9.71 -1.01
CA SER A 219 2.62 -9.08 -0.16
C SER A 219 2.95 -9.92 1.07
N GLY A 220 4.20 -9.83 1.54
CA GLY A 220 4.62 -10.39 2.83
C GLY A 220 4.63 -11.91 2.92
N ASN A 221 4.93 -12.65 1.84
CA ASN A 221 4.77 -14.12 1.78
C ASN A 221 3.29 -14.54 1.91
N ASN A 222 2.44 -13.87 1.14
CA ASN A 222 0.98 -13.99 1.15
C ASN A 222 0.29 -13.48 2.42
N ASP A 223 0.96 -12.90 3.42
CA ASP A 223 0.28 -12.27 4.58
C ASP A 223 -0.76 -11.21 4.18
N GLY A 224 -0.62 -10.60 2.99
CA GLY A 224 -1.59 -9.65 2.43
C GLY A 224 -3.04 -10.17 2.38
N HIS A 225 -3.27 -11.47 2.15
CA HIS A 225 -4.63 -12.03 2.17
C HIS A 225 -5.26 -12.00 3.57
N LYS A 226 -4.46 -12.23 4.62
CA LYS A 226 -4.93 -12.16 6.02
C LYS A 226 -5.33 -10.73 6.38
N ILE A 227 -4.59 -9.73 5.89
CA ILE A 227 -4.91 -8.30 6.06
C ILE A 227 -6.24 -7.97 5.39
N LEU A 228 -6.40 -8.36 4.12
CA LEU A 228 -7.66 -8.16 3.38
C LEU A 228 -8.83 -8.75 4.15
N ARG A 229 -8.72 -10.02 4.55
CA ARG A 229 -9.76 -10.72 5.32
C ARG A 229 -10.10 -9.98 6.61
N ALA A 230 -9.10 -9.61 7.40
CA ALA A 230 -9.32 -8.95 8.67
C ALA A 230 -9.98 -7.57 8.52
N PHE A 231 -9.55 -6.76 7.55
CA PHE A 231 -10.16 -5.44 7.33
C PHE A 231 -11.51 -5.51 6.62
N HIS A 232 -11.76 -6.46 5.72
CA HIS A 232 -13.10 -6.68 5.16
C HIS A 232 -14.10 -7.07 6.25
N TYR A 233 -13.66 -7.88 7.22
CA TYR A 233 -14.47 -8.30 8.35
C TYR A 233 -14.83 -7.13 9.27
N LEU A 234 -13.94 -6.16 9.45
CA LEU A 234 -14.11 -5.01 10.36
C LEU A 234 -14.73 -3.78 9.69
N LEU A 235 -14.29 -3.42 8.49
CA LEU A 235 -14.70 -2.20 7.78
C LEU A 235 -15.75 -2.48 6.70
N ASN A 236 -16.21 -1.43 6.01
CA ASN A 236 -16.99 -1.62 4.80
C ASN A 236 -16.10 -2.27 3.71
N PRO A 237 -16.51 -3.36 3.07
CA PRO A 237 -15.69 -4.01 2.04
C PRO A 237 -15.21 -3.06 0.93
N ALA A 238 -16.00 -2.03 0.60
CA ALA A 238 -15.62 -1.05 -0.41
C ALA A 238 -14.42 -0.16 0.00
N GLN A 239 -14.08 -0.08 1.30
CA GLN A 239 -12.93 0.67 1.83
C GLN A 239 -11.61 -0.10 1.73
N VAL A 240 -11.65 -1.38 1.40
CA VAL A 240 -10.48 -2.27 1.42
C VAL A 240 -10.12 -2.63 -0.02
N ILE A 241 -8.99 -2.10 -0.49
CA ILE A 241 -8.58 -2.17 -1.88
C ILE A 241 -7.42 -3.15 -2.02
N ASP A 242 -7.67 -4.22 -2.78
CA ASP A 242 -6.65 -5.14 -3.24
C ASP A 242 -6.04 -4.64 -4.56
N LEU A 243 -4.78 -4.22 -4.49
CA LEU A 243 -4.00 -3.73 -5.63
C LEU A 243 -3.75 -4.80 -6.70
N SER A 244 -3.97 -6.09 -6.39
CA SER A 244 -3.90 -7.17 -7.37
C SER A 244 -5.16 -7.29 -8.24
N GLU A 245 -6.28 -6.70 -7.80
CA GLU A 245 -7.57 -6.76 -8.48
C GLU A 245 -8.04 -5.39 -8.99
N SER A 246 -7.59 -4.30 -8.35
CA SER A 246 -7.99 -2.92 -8.66
C SER A 246 -6.78 -1.99 -8.79
N PRO A 247 -6.81 -0.99 -9.68
CA PRO A 247 -5.75 0.00 -9.78
C PRO A 247 -5.72 0.90 -8.53
N LEU A 248 -4.54 1.38 -8.16
CA LEU A 248 -4.31 2.23 -6.98
C LEU A 248 -5.20 3.47 -6.96
N GLU A 249 -5.46 4.05 -8.12
CA GLU A 249 -6.32 5.22 -8.28
C GLU A 249 -7.71 4.98 -7.67
N THR A 250 -8.19 3.73 -7.65
CA THR A 250 -9.46 3.35 -7.00
C THR A 250 -9.47 3.69 -5.50
N ALA A 251 -8.35 3.48 -4.80
CA ALA A 251 -8.24 3.82 -3.39
C ALA A 251 -8.19 5.33 -3.17
N LEU A 252 -7.57 6.07 -4.11
CA LEU A 252 -7.44 7.51 -4.02
C LEU A 252 -8.73 8.25 -4.41
N GLU A 253 -9.61 7.61 -5.19
CA GLU A 253 -10.95 8.12 -5.49
C GLU A 253 -11.77 8.33 -4.21
N TRP A 254 -11.61 7.45 -3.20
CA TRP A 254 -12.25 7.65 -1.90
C TRP A 254 -11.90 8.99 -1.27
N CYS A 255 -10.64 9.44 -1.39
CA CYS A 255 -10.22 10.73 -0.84
C CYS A 255 -11.00 11.87 -1.47
N GLN A 256 -11.14 11.85 -2.80
CA GLN A 256 -11.87 12.89 -3.55
C GLN A 256 -13.38 12.85 -3.26
N MET A 257 -13.96 11.65 -3.13
CA MET A 257 -15.39 11.51 -2.85
C MET A 257 -15.75 11.97 -1.44
N LEU A 258 -14.94 11.58 -0.45
CA LEU A 258 -15.16 11.93 0.96
C LEU A 258 -14.94 13.41 1.24
N GLU A 259 -13.99 14.05 0.57
CA GLU A 259 -13.78 15.50 0.69
C GLU A 259 -14.96 16.31 0.14
N LYS A 260 -15.52 15.92 -1.01
CA LYS A 260 -16.72 16.56 -1.58
C LYS A 260 -17.92 16.42 -0.66
N TYR A 261 -17.96 15.31 0.07
CA TYR A 261 -19.03 14.94 0.97
C TYR A 261 -18.98 15.76 2.26
N GLU A 262 -17.82 15.82 2.92
CA GLU A 262 -17.64 16.57 4.16
C GLU A 262 -16.35 17.40 4.07
N LYS A 263 -16.54 18.73 4.10
CA LYS A 263 -15.41 19.67 4.07
C LYS A 263 -14.52 19.45 5.30
N ASN A 264 -13.22 19.32 5.05
CA ASN A 264 -12.18 19.06 6.06
C ASN A 264 -12.12 17.63 6.63
N VAL A 265 -12.83 16.65 6.03
CA VAL A 265 -12.64 15.26 6.45
C VAL A 265 -11.21 14.82 6.14
N LYS A 266 -10.48 14.38 7.16
CA LYS A 266 -9.10 13.88 7.00
C LYS A 266 -9.13 12.38 6.82
N VAL A 267 -9.15 11.95 5.56
CA VAL A 267 -9.10 10.52 5.21
C VAL A 267 -7.77 9.93 5.65
N ARG A 268 -7.83 8.77 6.28
CA ARG A 268 -6.66 7.96 6.63
C ARG A 268 -6.48 6.85 5.60
N ILE A 269 -5.26 6.64 5.14
CA ILE A 269 -4.91 5.51 4.28
C ILE A 269 -3.93 4.62 5.04
N LEU A 270 -4.30 3.35 5.25
CA LEU A 270 -3.38 2.34 5.75
C LEU A 270 -2.81 1.55 4.58
N ILE A 271 -1.49 1.63 4.37
CA ILE A 271 -0.78 0.91 3.31
C ILE A 271 -0.12 -0.32 3.92
N ALA A 272 -0.61 -1.50 3.57
CA ALA A 272 0.03 -2.76 3.93
C ALA A 272 0.95 -3.24 2.81
N GLY A 273 2.25 -3.05 3.01
CA GLY A 273 3.27 -3.26 1.98
C GLY A 273 4.69 -3.05 2.49
N GLY A 274 5.65 -3.06 1.58
CA GLY A 274 7.02 -2.60 1.84
C GLY A 274 7.26 -1.18 1.31
N ASP A 275 8.49 -0.68 1.47
CA ASP A 275 8.89 0.69 1.10
C ASP A 275 8.53 1.05 -0.35
N GLY A 276 8.72 0.14 -1.32
CA GLY A 276 8.33 0.38 -2.71
C GLY A 276 6.83 0.57 -2.93
N THR A 277 5.97 -0.15 -2.19
CA THR A 277 4.51 0.05 -2.24
C THR A 277 4.14 1.42 -1.65
N ILE A 278 4.76 1.80 -0.54
CA ILE A 278 4.52 3.08 0.12
C ILE A 278 4.92 4.23 -0.82
N GLY A 279 6.12 4.18 -1.41
CA GLY A 279 6.59 5.15 -2.38
C GLY A 279 5.68 5.27 -3.60
N TRP A 280 5.14 4.15 -4.10
CA TRP A 280 4.16 4.16 -5.19
C TRP A 280 2.88 4.92 -4.84
N VAL A 281 2.33 4.70 -3.64
CA VAL A 281 1.13 5.40 -3.16
C VAL A 281 1.40 6.90 -2.99
N LEU A 282 2.51 7.28 -2.36
CA LEU A 282 2.89 8.69 -2.16
C LEU A 282 3.07 9.42 -3.50
N ASN A 283 3.68 8.75 -4.49
CA ASN A 283 3.81 9.28 -5.85
C ASN A 283 2.45 9.52 -6.52
N ALA A 284 1.50 8.59 -6.34
CA ALA A 284 0.16 8.73 -6.91
C ALA A 284 -0.62 9.88 -6.26
N ILE A 285 -0.54 10.03 -4.93
CA ILE A 285 -1.15 11.15 -4.19
C ILE A 285 -0.64 12.49 -4.72
N GLU A 286 0.68 12.63 -4.86
CA GLU A 286 1.30 13.86 -5.36
C GLU A 286 0.89 14.15 -6.82
N LYS A 287 0.89 13.12 -7.67
CA LYS A 287 0.48 13.24 -9.07
C LYS A 287 -0.99 13.67 -9.22
N LEU A 288 -1.86 13.19 -8.36
CA LEU A 288 -3.28 13.56 -8.34
C LEU A 288 -3.53 14.92 -7.66
N LYS A 289 -2.52 15.48 -6.97
CA LYS A 289 -2.62 16.75 -6.25
C LYS A 289 -3.82 16.80 -5.30
N LEU A 290 -4.01 15.72 -4.53
CA LEU A 290 -5.08 15.65 -3.54
C LEU A 290 -4.90 16.74 -2.48
N ASP A 291 -5.95 17.49 -2.21
CA ASP A 291 -6.01 18.54 -1.19
C ASP A 291 -7.41 18.51 -0.56
N PRO A 292 -7.57 18.18 0.74
CA PRO A 292 -6.51 17.94 1.70
C PRO A 292 -5.76 16.63 1.43
N LYS A 293 -4.46 16.62 1.74
CA LYS A 293 -3.65 15.41 1.67
C LYS A 293 -4.14 14.37 2.69
N PRO A 294 -4.28 13.08 2.31
CA PRO A 294 -4.65 12.03 3.25
C PRO A 294 -3.54 11.77 4.26
N LEU A 295 -3.92 11.26 5.44
CA LEU A 295 -2.99 10.85 6.49
C LEU A 295 -2.57 9.39 6.27
N ILE A 296 -1.27 9.14 6.17
CA ILE A 296 -0.74 7.83 5.77
C ILE A 296 -0.25 7.04 6.97
N ALA A 297 -0.80 5.85 7.19
CA ALA A 297 -0.25 4.84 8.08
C ALA A 297 0.32 3.66 7.29
N ILE A 298 1.26 2.94 7.91
CA ILE A 298 1.97 1.83 7.27
C ILE A 298 1.75 0.56 8.08
N LEU A 299 1.57 -0.56 7.38
CA LEU A 299 1.63 -1.89 7.94
C LEU A 299 2.80 -2.65 7.28
N PRO A 300 3.88 -2.98 8.03
CA PRO A 300 5.12 -3.51 7.46
C PRO A 300 4.98 -4.96 6.99
N LEU A 301 4.76 -5.15 5.68
CA LEU A 301 4.73 -6.45 5.02
C LEU A 301 5.99 -6.73 4.19
N GLY A 302 6.94 -5.80 4.12
CA GLY A 302 8.22 -5.95 3.41
C GLY A 302 9.32 -6.61 4.25
N THR A 303 10.54 -6.66 3.69
CA THR A 303 11.74 -7.19 4.39
C THR A 303 12.56 -6.08 5.06
N GLY A 304 12.69 -4.91 4.43
CA GLY A 304 13.42 -3.74 4.96
C GLY A 304 12.56 -2.96 5.96
N ASN A 305 11.45 -2.40 5.45
CA ASN A 305 10.46 -1.63 6.21
C ASN A 305 11.10 -0.45 6.95
N ASP A 306 12.08 0.21 6.34
CA ASP A 306 12.86 1.29 6.96
C ASP A 306 11.94 2.44 7.39
N LEU A 307 11.00 2.84 6.53
CA LEU A 307 10.07 3.92 6.88
C LEU A 307 9.10 3.53 8.01
N SER A 308 8.68 2.26 8.05
CA SER A 308 7.83 1.73 9.13
C SER A 308 8.54 1.75 10.49
N ARG A 309 9.85 1.45 10.51
CA ARG A 309 10.68 1.49 11.74
C ARG A 309 10.74 2.90 12.29
N VAL A 310 11.01 3.86 11.42
CA VAL A 310 11.11 5.29 11.78
C VAL A 310 9.78 5.82 12.31
N LEU A 311 8.66 5.43 11.69
CA LEU A 311 7.32 5.86 12.11
C LEU A 311 6.71 5.01 13.25
N GLY A 312 7.45 4.04 13.79
CA GLY A 312 7.03 3.27 14.97
C GLY A 312 5.95 2.21 14.70
N TRP A 313 5.70 1.86 13.43
CA TRP A 313 4.79 0.78 13.05
C TRP A 313 5.44 -0.62 13.13
N GLY A 314 6.72 -0.67 13.51
CA GLY A 314 7.45 -1.89 13.76
C GLY A 314 8.18 -2.43 12.54
N THR A 315 8.80 -3.60 12.72
CA THR A 315 9.75 -4.20 11.77
C THR A 315 9.10 -5.25 10.86
N SER A 316 8.03 -5.87 11.35
CA SER A 316 7.25 -6.89 10.68
C SER A 316 5.89 -6.99 11.35
N PHE A 317 4.89 -7.46 10.62
CA PHE A 317 3.54 -7.62 11.11
C PHE A 317 3.12 -9.09 11.17
N SER A 318 2.50 -9.50 12.27
CA SER A 318 1.84 -10.81 12.41
C SER A 318 0.33 -10.61 12.56
N PRO A 319 -0.47 -10.91 11.50
CA PRO A 319 -1.91 -10.65 11.52
C PRO A 319 -2.67 -11.32 12.66
N ASP A 320 -2.25 -12.52 13.04
CA ASP A 320 -2.98 -13.35 14.01
C ASP A 320 -2.89 -12.78 15.44
N THR A 321 -1.89 -11.94 15.73
CA THR A 321 -1.65 -11.40 17.07
C THR A 321 -1.85 -9.89 17.17
N GLN A 322 -1.65 -9.13 16.08
CA GLN A 322 -1.47 -7.66 16.16
C GLN A 322 -2.58 -6.84 15.47
N MET A 323 -3.56 -7.44 14.80
CA MET A 323 -4.59 -6.69 14.04
C MET A 323 -5.41 -5.70 14.89
N LYS A 324 -5.75 -6.09 16.13
CA LYS A 324 -6.49 -5.20 17.05
C LYS A 324 -5.63 -4.01 17.49
N ASP A 325 -4.33 -4.21 17.63
CA ASP A 325 -3.40 -3.18 18.06
C ASP A 325 -3.14 -2.16 16.96
N VAL A 326 -3.14 -2.57 15.68
CA VAL A 326 -3.06 -1.64 14.53
C VAL A 326 -4.18 -0.61 14.58
N LEU A 327 -5.43 -1.04 14.80
CA LEU A 327 -6.57 -0.12 14.85
C LEU A 327 -6.54 0.78 16.09
N ARG A 328 -6.10 0.29 17.24
CA ARG A 328 -5.88 1.12 18.46
C ARG A 328 -4.77 2.16 18.23
N ASN A 329 -3.68 1.75 17.60
CA ASN A 329 -2.57 2.63 17.26
C ASN A 329 -3.01 3.70 16.27
N LEU A 330 -3.82 3.36 15.26
CA LEU A 330 -4.41 4.33 14.32
C LEU A 330 -5.29 5.38 14.99
N GLN A 331 -5.99 5.02 16.08
CA GLN A 331 -6.83 5.97 16.83
C GLN A 331 -5.98 6.97 17.62
N THR A 332 -4.83 6.54 18.14
CA THR A 332 -3.98 7.33 19.05
C THR A 332 -2.73 7.93 18.40
N ALA A 333 -2.45 7.58 17.13
CA ALA A 333 -1.31 8.07 16.37
C ALA A 333 -1.35 9.58 16.19
N SER A 334 -0.17 10.19 16.26
CA SER A 334 0.05 11.60 15.92
C SER A 334 0.40 11.74 14.45
N VAL A 335 0.32 12.98 13.95
CA VAL A 335 0.72 13.32 12.59
C VAL A 335 2.13 13.89 12.61
N THR A 336 2.97 13.43 11.68
CA THR A 336 4.24 14.07 11.33
C THR A 336 4.30 14.29 9.84
N GLU A 337 5.08 15.27 9.41
CA GLU A 337 5.43 15.42 8.00
C GLU A 337 6.66 14.56 7.67
N LEU A 338 6.71 14.05 6.45
CA LEU A 338 7.87 13.41 5.84
C LEU A 338 8.26 14.22 4.61
N ASP A 339 9.50 14.70 4.58
CA ASP A 339 10.07 15.32 3.40
C ASP A 339 10.29 14.28 2.30
N ARG A 340 10.01 14.70 1.07
CA ARG A 340 10.15 13.89 -0.13
C ARG A 340 11.03 14.62 -1.11
N TRP A 341 11.90 13.86 -1.77
CA TRP A 341 12.99 14.41 -2.57
C TRP A 341 12.85 13.98 -4.02
N GLU A 342 13.09 14.89 -4.97
CA GLU A 342 13.21 14.54 -6.38
C GLU A 342 14.68 14.22 -6.68
N VAL A 343 14.92 13.06 -7.29
CA VAL A 343 16.23 12.64 -7.81
C VAL A 343 16.18 12.76 -9.33
N LYS A 344 16.79 13.83 -9.85
CA LYS A 344 16.77 14.19 -11.26
C LYS A 344 18.06 13.80 -11.95
N PHE A 345 17.96 13.03 -13.02
CA PHE A 345 19.06 12.57 -13.85
C PHE A 345 19.07 13.42 -15.14
N SER A 346 20.13 14.22 -15.32
CA SER A 346 20.28 15.12 -16.47
C SER A 346 21.61 14.90 -17.18
N HIS A 347 21.57 14.80 -18.51
CA HIS A 347 22.78 14.49 -19.29
C HIS A 347 23.90 15.50 -19.05
N LEU A 348 25.15 15.01 -18.95
CA LEU A 348 26.31 15.87 -19.18
C LEU A 348 26.19 16.41 -20.61
N ARG A 349 26.16 17.74 -20.75
CA ARG A 349 25.95 18.41 -22.05
C ARG A 349 26.88 17.83 -23.11
N ARG A 350 26.35 16.99 -24.02
CA ARG A 350 27.01 16.63 -25.27
C ARG A 350 26.46 17.52 -26.36
N SER A 351 27.31 18.34 -26.96
CA SER A 351 26.97 19.44 -27.88
C SER A 351 26.23 19.06 -29.18
N PHE A 352 25.81 17.81 -29.39
CA PHE A 352 25.28 17.34 -30.68
C PHE A 352 24.14 16.31 -30.65
N SER A 353 23.52 16.00 -29.49
CA SER A 353 22.39 15.05 -29.43
C SER A 353 21.05 15.73 -29.13
N LEU A 354 19.97 15.27 -29.79
CA LEU A 354 18.58 15.63 -29.48
C LEU A 354 18.32 15.56 -27.96
N PRO A 355 17.53 16.49 -27.38
CA PRO A 355 17.26 16.52 -25.96
C PRO A 355 16.46 15.26 -25.55
N LEU A 356 17.18 14.26 -25.03
CA LEU A 356 16.57 13.15 -24.32
C LEU A 356 15.91 13.67 -23.04
N ARG A 357 14.70 13.19 -22.76
CA ARG A 357 13.90 13.63 -21.60
C ARG A 357 14.61 13.22 -20.32
N ALA A 358 14.86 14.18 -19.42
CA ALA A 358 15.41 13.91 -18.10
C ALA A 358 14.54 12.89 -17.34
N LYS A 359 15.17 11.89 -16.72
CA LYS A 359 14.52 10.92 -15.84
C LYS A 359 14.46 11.56 -14.44
N SER A 360 13.29 11.52 -13.81
CA SER A 360 13.13 11.90 -12.40
C SER A 360 12.56 10.73 -11.62
N LEU A 361 13.13 10.46 -10.45
CA LEU A 361 12.63 9.53 -9.46
C LEU A 361 12.32 10.30 -8.17
N TYR A 362 11.55 9.70 -7.27
CA TYR A 362 11.24 10.28 -5.97
C TYR A 362 11.83 9.39 -4.88
N MET A 363 12.51 10.03 -3.92
CA MET A 363 13.17 9.40 -2.78
C MET A 363 12.43 9.77 -1.50
N ASN A 364 12.08 8.77 -0.71
CA ASN A 364 11.43 8.90 0.60
C ASN A 364 12.33 8.42 1.73
N ASN A 365 13.27 7.51 1.47
CA ASN A 365 14.15 6.93 2.46
C ASN A 365 15.60 7.35 2.23
N TYR A 366 16.18 6.95 1.10
CA TYR A 366 17.59 7.20 0.81
C TYR A 366 17.95 6.96 -0.67
N PHE A 367 19.06 7.56 -1.09
CA PHE A 367 19.72 7.35 -2.37
C PHE A 367 21.16 6.92 -2.10
N SER A 368 21.71 6.07 -2.95
CA SER A 368 23.14 5.81 -2.93
C SER A 368 23.74 5.52 -4.30
N VAL A 369 25.05 5.71 -4.39
CA VAL A 369 25.87 5.39 -5.55
C VAL A 369 27.14 4.69 -5.07
N GLY A 370 27.38 3.48 -5.56
CA GLY A 370 28.58 2.71 -5.21
C GLY A 370 28.32 1.28 -4.77
N VAL A 371 29.19 0.75 -3.91
CA VAL A 371 29.25 -0.67 -3.57
C VAL A 371 27.99 -1.19 -2.85
N ASP A 372 27.30 -0.37 -2.06
CA ASP A 372 26.03 -0.72 -1.43
C ASP A 372 24.90 -0.90 -2.47
N ALA A 373 24.78 0.04 -3.41
CA ALA A 373 23.87 -0.07 -4.54
C ALA A 373 24.20 -1.29 -5.42
N LEU A 374 25.49 -1.65 -5.53
CA LEU A 374 25.92 -2.86 -6.23
C LEU A 374 25.45 -4.13 -5.52
N VAL A 375 25.56 -4.19 -4.19
CA VAL A 375 25.06 -5.31 -3.38
C VAL A 375 23.55 -5.44 -3.57
N ALA A 376 22.81 -4.34 -3.49
CA ALA A 376 21.37 -4.32 -3.76
C ALA A 376 21.05 -4.81 -5.19
N LEU A 377 21.79 -4.35 -6.20
CA LEU A 377 21.61 -4.77 -7.60
C LEU A 377 21.81 -6.27 -7.79
N ASN A 378 22.88 -6.82 -7.22
CA ASN A 378 23.17 -8.25 -7.30
C ASN A 378 22.11 -9.07 -6.55
N PHE A 379 21.63 -8.58 -5.41
CA PHE A 379 20.54 -9.21 -4.68
C PHE A 379 19.25 -9.22 -5.51
N HIS A 380 18.90 -8.10 -6.16
CA HIS A 380 17.74 -8.00 -7.04
C HIS A 380 17.81 -9.02 -8.18
N GLN A 381 18.94 -9.10 -8.90
CA GLN A 381 19.15 -10.08 -9.98
C GLN A 381 19.10 -11.54 -9.47
N THR A 382 19.65 -11.79 -8.29
CA THR A 382 19.65 -13.13 -7.68
C THR A 382 18.24 -13.54 -7.25
N ARG A 383 17.41 -12.59 -6.78
CA ARG A 383 16.01 -12.80 -6.41
C ARG A 383 15.12 -13.19 -7.59
N GLU A 384 15.46 -12.77 -8.81
CA GLU A 384 14.74 -13.18 -10.03
C GLU A 384 15.05 -14.63 -10.45
N SER A 385 16.13 -15.21 -9.93
CA SER A 385 16.51 -16.60 -10.23
C SER A 385 15.45 -17.60 -9.74
N ALA A 386 15.20 -18.63 -10.54
CA ALA A 386 14.20 -19.66 -10.23
C ALA A 386 14.51 -20.42 -8.93
N LEU A 387 15.80 -20.62 -8.62
CA LEU A 387 16.28 -21.32 -7.43
C LEU A 387 16.01 -20.53 -6.14
N TYR A 388 16.12 -19.19 -6.18
CA TYR A 388 15.88 -18.34 -5.01
C TYR A 388 14.40 -18.28 -4.62
N ARG A 389 13.51 -18.22 -5.63
CA ARG A 389 12.06 -18.27 -5.41
C ARG A 389 11.59 -19.54 -4.69
N LEU A 390 12.35 -20.63 -4.79
CA LEU A 390 12.04 -21.91 -4.16
C LEU A 390 12.55 -22.04 -2.71
N LEU A 391 13.49 -21.19 -2.27
CA LEU A 391 14.20 -21.32 -0.98
C LEU A 391 14.11 -20.08 -0.06
N GLY A 392 13.35 -19.06 -0.45
CA GLY A 392 13.40 -17.71 0.13
C GLY A 392 12.75 -17.55 1.51
N ASN A 393 13.55 -17.67 2.58
CA ASN A 393 13.17 -17.23 3.93
C ASN A 393 13.58 -15.76 4.17
N ARG A 394 12.81 -15.01 4.98
CA ARG A 394 13.13 -13.61 5.38
C ARG A 394 14.51 -13.49 6.03
N ILE A 395 14.97 -14.54 6.72
CA ILE A 395 16.30 -14.64 7.34
C ILE A 395 17.39 -14.83 6.28
N LEU A 396 17.13 -15.62 5.23
CA LEU A 396 18.07 -15.82 4.12
C LEU A 396 18.29 -14.50 3.35
N ASN A 397 17.23 -13.69 3.18
CA ASN A 397 17.33 -12.35 2.57
C ASN A 397 18.33 -11.47 3.33
N LYS A 398 18.25 -11.43 4.67
CA LYS A 398 19.17 -10.64 5.51
C LYS A 398 20.58 -11.21 5.55
N PHE A 399 20.72 -12.54 5.55
CA PHE A 399 22.01 -13.22 5.59
C PHE A 399 22.78 -13.14 4.26
N LEU A 400 22.07 -13.05 3.13
CA LEU A 400 22.70 -12.86 1.82
C LEU A 400 23.45 -11.53 1.71
N TYR A 401 22.92 -10.44 2.29
CA TYR A 401 23.64 -9.17 2.40
C TYR A 401 25.01 -9.34 3.08
N LEU A 402 25.08 -10.18 4.12
CA LEU A 402 26.34 -10.49 4.82
C LEU A 402 27.29 -11.33 3.95
N SER A 403 26.75 -12.27 3.16
CA SER A 403 27.52 -13.22 2.34
C SER A 403 28.13 -12.62 1.06
N TYR A 404 27.64 -11.47 0.58
CA TYR A 404 28.26 -10.78 -0.57
C TYR A 404 29.52 -10.00 -0.20
N GLY A 405 29.83 -9.83 1.09
CA GLY A 405 31.09 -9.25 1.57
C GLY A 405 32.34 -10.11 1.36
N THR A 406 32.24 -11.29 0.74
CA THR A 406 33.37 -12.24 0.56
C THR A 406 33.74 -12.52 -0.91
N LYS A 407 33.28 -11.73 -1.90
CA LYS A 407 33.63 -11.93 -3.33
C LYS A 407 34.42 -10.75 -3.91
N ASP A 408 35.76 -10.88 -3.93
CA ASP A 408 36.79 -9.98 -4.48
C ASP A 408 36.56 -9.47 -5.93
N VAL A 409 35.60 -10.02 -6.67
CA VAL A 409 35.33 -9.64 -8.07
C VAL A 409 34.37 -8.43 -8.17
N LEU A 410 33.58 -8.16 -7.14
CA LEU A 410 32.57 -7.09 -7.15
C LEU A 410 33.13 -5.70 -6.78
N GLU A 411 34.17 -5.65 -5.95
CA GLU A 411 34.70 -4.41 -5.35
C GLU A 411 35.42 -3.50 -6.37
N ARG A 412 36.04 -4.07 -7.41
CA ARG A 412 36.79 -3.29 -8.43
C ARG A 412 35.93 -2.30 -9.24
N LYS A 413 34.62 -2.51 -9.33
CA LYS A 413 33.76 -1.61 -10.13
C LYS A 413 33.51 -0.28 -9.42
N CYS A 414 33.40 -0.30 -8.09
CA CYS A 414 33.11 0.89 -7.29
C CYS A 414 34.35 1.49 -6.61
N SER A 415 35.51 0.84 -6.72
CA SER A 415 36.79 1.39 -6.25
C SER A 415 37.12 2.75 -6.89
N LEU A 416 37.89 3.57 -6.17
CA LEU A 416 38.32 4.92 -6.60
C LEU A 416 37.14 5.83 -6.95
N LEU A 417 36.09 5.84 -6.11
CA LEU A 417 34.89 6.64 -6.36
C LEU A 417 35.21 8.13 -6.51
N ASN A 418 36.24 8.63 -5.81
CA ASN A 418 36.74 10.00 -5.92
C ASN A 418 37.20 10.41 -7.33
N GLU A 419 37.53 9.45 -8.21
CA GLU A 419 37.88 9.70 -9.62
C GLU A 419 36.65 9.59 -10.54
N LYS A 420 35.59 8.92 -10.08
CA LYS A 420 34.40 8.58 -10.86
C LYS A 420 33.22 9.51 -10.61
N ILE A 421 33.24 10.29 -9.52
CA ILE A 421 32.18 11.27 -9.22
C ILE A 421 32.76 12.60 -8.75
N ARG A 422 31.97 13.67 -8.89
CA ARG A 422 32.19 14.92 -8.15
C ARG A 422 30.95 15.22 -7.30
N LEU A 423 31.15 15.41 -6.01
CA LEU A 423 30.09 15.72 -5.05
C LEU A 423 30.02 17.21 -4.78
N PHE A 424 28.81 17.76 -4.79
CA PHE A 424 28.50 19.12 -4.37
C PHE A 424 27.36 19.09 -3.37
N MET A 425 27.53 19.84 -2.27
CA MET A 425 26.52 20.05 -1.24
C MET A 425 26.23 21.54 -1.18
N ASP A 426 24.97 21.94 -1.38
CA ASP A 426 24.52 23.34 -1.42
C ASP A 426 25.40 24.22 -2.35
N GLY A 427 25.78 23.66 -3.50
CA GLY A 427 26.62 24.32 -4.51
C GLY A 427 28.13 24.32 -4.20
N LYS A 428 28.56 23.89 -3.01
CA LYS A 428 29.97 23.79 -2.64
C LYS A 428 30.52 22.41 -3.00
N ARG A 429 31.64 22.37 -3.73
CA ARG A 429 32.34 21.12 -4.04
C ARG A 429 32.94 20.51 -2.77
N ILE A 430 32.73 19.22 -2.60
CA ILE A 430 33.28 18.42 -1.51
C ILE A 430 34.45 17.59 -2.04
N GLU A 431 35.57 17.63 -1.34
CA GLU A 431 36.71 16.77 -1.65
C GLU A 431 36.47 15.37 -1.07
N LEU A 432 36.57 14.36 -1.94
CA LEU A 432 36.30 12.97 -1.57
C LEU A 432 37.61 12.25 -1.27
N PRO A 433 37.75 11.60 -0.10
CA PRO A 433 38.80 10.60 0.09
C PRO A 433 38.52 9.37 -0.78
N GLN A 434 39.42 8.38 -0.73
CA GLN A 434 39.17 7.09 -1.38
C GLN A 434 37.99 6.39 -0.71
N LEU A 435 36.85 6.41 -1.39
CA LEU A 435 35.59 5.81 -0.98
C LEU A 435 35.11 4.84 -2.06
N GLU A 436 34.15 4.00 -1.69
CA GLU A 436 33.45 3.09 -2.60
C GLU A 436 31.94 3.34 -2.67
N SER A 437 31.38 4.17 -1.77
CA SER A 437 30.00 4.63 -1.87
C SER A 437 29.78 6.03 -1.29
N ILE A 438 28.80 6.74 -1.86
CA ILE A 438 28.13 7.89 -1.27
C ILE A 438 26.67 7.52 -0.99
N VAL A 439 26.22 7.79 0.23
CA VAL A 439 24.84 7.57 0.69
C VAL A 439 24.23 8.90 1.09
N VAL A 440 23.00 9.16 0.65
CA VAL A 440 22.19 10.33 0.98
C VAL A 440 20.94 9.84 1.70
N LEU A 441 20.78 10.19 2.97
CA LEU A 441 19.68 9.74 3.82
C LEU A 441 18.65 10.86 3.99
N ASN A 442 17.37 10.49 3.94
CA ASN A 442 16.25 11.31 4.37
C ASN A 442 15.66 10.84 5.71
N ILE A 443 15.89 9.58 6.08
CA ILE A 443 15.36 8.98 7.31
C ILE A 443 16.47 8.31 8.13
N PRO A 444 16.31 8.21 9.46
CA PRO A 444 17.26 7.53 10.35
C PRO A 444 17.14 5.99 10.30
N SER A 445 17.08 5.43 9.10
CA SER A 445 17.03 3.99 8.85
C SER A 445 17.53 3.68 7.44
N TRP A 446 18.54 2.83 7.35
CA TRP A 446 19.18 2.42 6.09
C TRP A 446 19.41 0.92 6.07
N GLY A 447 19.30 0.31 4.89
CA GLY A 447 19.67 -1.10 4.66
C GLY A 447 18.86 -2.12 5.48
N GLY A 448 17.62 -1.79 5.88
CA GLY A 448 16.77 -2.66 6.69
C GLY A 448 16.87 -2.43 8.20
N GLY A 449 17.17 -1.19 8.62
CA GLY A 449 17.03 -0.74 10.00
C GLY A 449 18.26 -0.09 10.64
N ALA A 450 19.36 0.11 9.93
CA ALA A 450 20.58 0.68 10.51
C ALA A 450 20.50 2.22 10.54
N ASN A 451 20.59 2.82 11.73
CA ASN A 451 20.73 4.27 11.90
C ASN A 451 22.21 4.66 11.82
N ILE A 452 22.77 4.62 10.60
CA ILE A 452 24.21 4.80 10.40
C ILE A 452 24.70 6.24 10.66
N TRP A 453 23.83 7.26 10.54
CA TRP A 453 24.18 8.64 10.84
C TRP A 453 24.62 8.81 12.30
N SER A 454 23.91 8.15 13.21
CA SER A 454 24.09 8.29 14.67
C SER A 454 25.08 7.30 15.28
N LEU A 455 25.72 6.42 14.50
CA LEU A 455 26.68 5.43 15.00
C LEU A 455 27.97 6.07 15.55
N GLY A 456 28.63 5.44 16.51
CA GLY A 456 29.93 5.90 17.02
C GLY A 456 29.87 7.35 17.53
N HIS A 457 30.79 8.20 17.07
CA HIS A 457 30.84 9.60 17.51
C HIS A 457 29.71 10.47 16.93
N GLY A 458 28.96 9.96 15.95
CA GLY A 458 27.84 10.67 15.35
C GLY A 458 26.71 10.96 16.34
N GLY A 459 26.45 10.04 17.28
CA GLY A 459 25.39 10.22 18.28
C GLY A 459 25.57 11.45 19.18
N ASP A 460 26.82 11.85 19.43
CA ASP A 460 27.15 12.97 20.31
C ASP A 460 27.47 14.27 19.55
N THR A 461 28.07 14.16 18.36
CA THR A 461 28.69 15.29 17.64
C THR A 461 27.99 15.68 16.34
N ALA A 462 27.20 14.79 15.74
CA ALA A 462 26.49 15.10 14.50
C ALA A 462 25.21 15.90 14.81
N PRO A 463 24.79 16.80 13.91
CA PRO A 463 23.46 17.38 13.96
C PRO A 463 22.38 16.30 14.02
N LEU A 464 21.29 16.59 14.74
CA LEU A 464 20.13 15.69 14.79
C LEU A 464 19.57 15.49 13.37
N GLN A 465 19.40 14.22 12.98
CA GLN A 465 18.74 13.84 11.74
C GLN A 465 17.23 13.92 11.92
N LEU A 466 16.57 14.71 11.08
CA LEU A 466 15.12 14.92 11.09
C LEU A 466 14.54 14.56 9.74
N ILE A 467 13.32 14.04 9.72
CA ILE A 467 12.65 13.63 8.48
C ILE A 467 11.80 14.74 7.84
N ASN A 468 11.81 15.94 8.43
CA ASN A 468 10.87 17.02 8.16
C ASN A 468 11.47 18.44 8.17
N ASP A 469 12.80 18.54 8.12
CA ASP A 469 13.59 19.78 8.20
C ASP A 469 14.11 20.28 6.85
N GLN A 470 13.73 19.63 5.75
CA GLN A 470 14.16 19.89 4.38
C GLN A 470 15.68 19.74 4.16
N LYS A 471 16.32 18.85 4.92
CA LYS A 471 17.72 18.47 4.71
C LYS A 471 17.88 16.97 4.53
N VAL A 472 18.99 16.60 3.93
CA VAL A 472 19.47 15.22 3.83
C VAL A 472 20.85 15.08 4.45
N GLU A 473 21.11 13.92 5.04
CA GLU A 473 22.42 13.56 5.57
C GLU A 473 23.27 12.89 4.47
N VAL A 474 24.49 13.38 4.27
CA VAL A 474 25.41 12.86 3.25
C VAL A 474 26.59 12.14 3.90
N LEU A 475 26.77 10.87 3.52
CA LEU A 475 27.73 9.94 4.09
C LEU A 475 28.63 9.33 3.00
N GLY A 476 29.86 8.96 3.39
CA GLY A 476 30.81 8.20 2.59
C GLY A 476 31.14 6.85 3.23
N LEU A 477 31.19 5.79 2.41
CA LEU A 477 31.52 4.44 2.85
C LEU A 477 32.76 3.90 2.12
N TYR A 478 33.63 3.20 2.85
CA TYR A 478 34.93 2.75 2.35
C TYR A 478 34.90 1.42 1.58
N SER A 479 34.03 0.46 1.94
CA SER A 479 34.00 -0.86 1.31
C SER A 479 32.75 -1.66 1.67
N SER A 480 32.58 -2.82 1.02
CA SER A 480 31.56 -3.81 1.37
C SER A 480 31.73 -4.34 2.81
N PHE A 481 32.97 -4.56 3.24
CA PHE A 481 33.29 -4.98 4.62
C PHE A 481 32.92 -3.89 5.63
N HIS A 482 33.22 -2.63 5.32
CA HIS A 482 32.84 -1.48 6.15
C HIS A 482 31.33 -1.40 6.34
N ILE A 483 30.54 -1.62 5.27
CA ILE A 483 29.08 -1.73 5.35
C ILE A 483 28.66 -2.84 6.33
N GLY A 484 29.27 -4.02 6.23
CA GLY A 484 29.00 -5.13 7.15
C GLY A 484 29.21 -4.74 8.62
N GLN A 485 30.30 -4.02 8.92
CA GLN A 485 30.59 -3.52 10.28
C GLN A 485 29.58 -2.46 10.75
N LEU A 486 29.14 -1.57 9.86
CA LEU A 486 28.12 -0.55 10.16
C LEU A 486 26.78 -1.20 10.55
N MET A 487 26.37 -2.25 9.84
CA MET A 487 25.10 -2.94 10.11
C MET A 487 25.04 -3.60 11.50
N ILE A 488 26.19 -3.87 12.11
CA ILE A 488 26.31 -4.45 13.46
C ILE A 488 26.88 -3.47 14.49
N GLY A 489 27.07 -2.20 14.11
CA GLY A 489 27.55 -1.14 15.02
C GLY A 489 29.02 -1.23 15.43
N LEU A 490 29.87 -1.91 14.64
CA LEU A 490 31.32 -2.04 14.90
C LEU A 490 32.17 -0.98 14.17
N SER A 491 31.57 -0.09 13.40
CA SER A 491 32.24 1.02 12.71
C SER A 491 31.34 2.25 12.67
N GLU A 492 31.86 3.36 12.17
CA GLU A 492 31.11 4.58 11.87
C GLU A 492 31.38 5.08 10.44
N PRO A 493 30.39 5.72 9.78
CA PRO A 493 30.58 6.23 8.43
C PRO A 493 31.37 7.54 8.42
N LEU A 494 31.94 7.89 7.26
CA LEU A 494 32.45 9.23 7.03
C LEU A 494 31.27 10.19 6.83
N ARG A 495 31.14 11.22 7.67
CA ARG A 495 30.06 12.20 7.61
C ARG A 495 30.51 13.46 6.88
N PHE A 496 29.85 13.80 5.78
CA PHE A 496 30.11 15.06 5.08
C PHE A 496 29.28 16.22 5.65
N GLY A 497 28.09 15.92 6.16
CA GLY A 497 27.19 16.90 6.76
C GLY A 497 25.76 16.77 6.28
N GLN A 498 24.96 17.79 6.56
CA GLN A 498 23.60 17.94 6.04
C GLN A 498 23.58 18.94 4.88
N ALA A 499 22.70 18.73 3.91
CA ALA A 499 22.53 19.64 2.77
C ALA A 499 21.05 19.77 2.38
N SER A 500 20.68 20.91 1.79
CA SER A 500 19.35 21.13 1.19
C SER A 500 19.31 20.71 -0.28
N ILE A 501 20.46 20.72 -0.95
CA ILE A 501 20.62 20.25 -2.33
C ILE A 501 21.92 19.46 -2.45
N VAL A 502 21.83 18.24 -2.97
CA VAL A 502 23.00 17.41 -3.27
C VAL A 502 23.09 17.23 -4.78
N THR A 503 24.26 17.51 -5.35
CA THR A 503 24.54 17.25 -6.78
C THR A 503 25.73 16.32 -6.91
N ILE A 504 25.54 15.25 -7.66
CA ILE A 504 26.56 14.26 -7.98
C ILE A 504 26.77 14.27 -9.49
N GLU A 505 27.92 14.76 -9.92
CA GLU A 505 28.37 14.61 -11.31
C GLU A 505 28.97 13.22 -11.45
N LEU A 506 28.22 12.32 -12.10
CA LEU A 506 28.61 10.95 -12.35
C LEU A 506 29.43 10.87 -13.65
N LEU A 507 30.71 10.50 -13.55
CA LEU A 507 31.66 10.48 -14.67
C LEU A 507 31.80 9.08 -15.32
N ASP A 508 31.36 8.03 -14.65
CA ASP A 508 31.47 6.63 -15.10
C ASP A 508 30.14 5.87 -14.92
N ASN A 509 30.03 4.66 -15.48
CA ASN A 509 28.87 3.79 -15.31
C ASN A 509 28.88 3.12 -13.92
N LEU A 510 28.10 3.64 -12.98
CA LEU A 510 28.04 3.13 -11.61
C LEU A 510 26.64 2.65 -11.22
N PRO A 511 26.56 1.63 -10.33
CA PRO A 511 25.31 1.23 -9.72
C PRO A 511 24.81 2.33 -8.79
N VAL A 512 23.51 2.61 -8.87
CA VAL A 512 22.79 3.53 -8.00
C VAL A 512 21.53 2.86 -7.48
N GLU A 513 21.01 3.30 -6.34
CA GLU A 513 19.69 2.93 -5.87
C GLU A 513 18.91 4.14 -5.34
N VAL A 514 17.59 4.03 -5.42
CA VAL A 514 16.65 4.97 -4.79
C VAL A 514 15.64 4.12 -4.03
N ASP A 515 15.52 4.33 -2.72
CA ASP A 515 14.61 3.61 -1.83
C ASP A 515 14.69 2.07 -1.97
N GLY A 516 15.90 1.55 -2.18
CA GLY A 516 16.17 0.11 -2.33
C GLY A 516 15.86 -0.49 -3.72
N GLU A 517 15.55 0.33 -4.73
CA GLU A 517 15.42 -0.09 -6.13
C GLU A 517 16.72 0.24 -6.92
N PRO A 518 17.58 -0.77 -7.18
CA PRO A 518 18.90 -0.57 -7.76
C PRO A 518 18.89 -0.62 -9.30
N PHE A 519 19.75 0.16 -9.95
CA PHE A 519 19.99 0.10 -11.39
C PHE A 519 21.39 0.62 -11.77
N LEU A 520 21.87 0.27 -12.95
CA LEU A 520 23.12 0.83 -13.49
C LEU A 520 22.85 2.17 -14.16
N GLN A 521 23.55 3.22 -13.75
CA GLN A 521 23.42 4.56 -14.29
C GLN A 521 24.67 4.95 -15.09
N SER A 522 24.45 5.46 -16.31
CA SER A 522 25.50 6.01 -17.15
C SER A 522 25.86 7.45 -16.77
N PRO A 523 27.02 7.98 -17.22
CA PRO A 523 27.48 9.32 -16.86
C PRO A 523 26.39 10.37 -17.01
N THR A 524 26.09 11.08 -15.92
CA THR A 524 24.97 12.03 -15.82
C THR A 524 25.19 12.97 -14.63
N ASN A 525 24.48 14.10 -14.62
CA ASN A 525 24.33 14.92 -13.41
C ASN A 525 23.09 14.45 -12.66
N ILE A 526 23.30 13.98 -11.43
CA ILE A 526 22.25 13.60 -10.49
C ILE A 526 22.05 14.77 -9.53
N SER A 527 20.84 15.31 -9.47
CA SER A 527 20.48 16.38 -8.54
C SER A 527 19.39 15.85 -7.61
N ILE A 528 19.61 15.97 -6.30
CA ILE A 528 18.68 15.58 -5.24
C ILE A 528 18.26 16.86 -4.54
N SER A 529 16.98 17.17 -4.61
CA SER A 529 16.41 18.39 -4.03
C SER A 529 15.02 18.14 -3.47
N TRP A 530 14.65 18.92 -2.47
CA TRP A 530 13.33 18.84 -1.85
C TRP A 530 12.22 19.01 -2.90
N CYS A 531 11.16 18.20 -2.78
CA CYS A 531 10.05 18.16 -3.73
C CYS A 531 8.72 18.47 -3.04
N SER A 532 8.34 17.69 -2.03
CA SER A 532 7.07 17.87 -1.32
C SER A 532 7.11 17.26 0.08
N LYS A 533 6.02 17.44 0.83
CA LYS A 533 5.78 16.78 2.12
C LYS A 533 4.61 15.80 2.05
N ALA A 534 4.71 14.70 2.78
CA ALA A 534 3.61 13.77 3.03
C ALA A 534 3.26 13.72 4.53
N SER A 535 1.96 13.78 4.84
CA SER A 535 1.48 13.67 6.22
C SER A 535 1.37 12.20 6.62
N MET A 536 2.27 11.77 7.50
CA MET A 536 2.40 10.41 8.00
C MET A 536 1.83 10.29 9.40
N LEU A 537 1.26 9.14 9.73
CA LEU A 537 0.87 8.78 11.09
C LEU A 537 2.05 8.09 11.78
N VAL A 538 2.38 8.52 12.99
CA VAL A 538 3.43 7.96 13.84
C VAL A 538 2.81 7.41 15.12
N THR A 539 3.26 6.24 15.56
CA THR A 539 2.78 5.64 16.82
C THR A 539 3.39 6.36 18.03
N LYS A 540 2.68 6.36 19.16
CA LYS A 540 3.08 7.10 20.36
C LYS A 540 4.45 6.70 20.92
N ASP A 541 4.86 5.45 20.73
CA ASP A 541 6.12 4.92 21.26
C ASP A 541 7.36 5.55 20.61
N ASN A 542 7.22 6.17 19.42
CA ASN A 542 8.33 6.80 18.69
C ASN A 542 8.36 8.33 18.77
N LEU A 543 7.42 8.97 19.47
CA LEU A 543 7.42 10.44 19.66
C LEU A 543 8.63 10.96 20.45
N LEU A 544 9.39 10.08 21.12
CA LEU A 544 10.58 10.44 21.88
C LEU A 544 11.86 10.54 21.03
N TYR A 545 11.81 10.09 19.78
CA TYR A 545 12.94 10.04 18.85
C TYR A 545 12.74 10.89 17.58
N MET A 546 11.62 11.62 17.52
CA MET A 546 11.31 12.65 16.53
C MET A 546 11.34 14.02 17.22
#